data_AF-A0A2E1CYK2-F1
#
_entry.id   AF-A0A2E1CYK2-F1
#
_cell.length_a   1.000
_cell.length_b   1.000
_cell.length_c   1.000
_cell.angle_alpha   90.00
_cell.angle_beta   90.00
_cell.angle_gamma   90.00
#
_symmetry.space_group_name_H-M   'P 1'
#
loop_
_entity.id
_entity.type
_entity.pdbx_description
1 polymer ?
#
loop_
_entity_poly.entity_id
_entity_poly.type
_entity_poly.pdbx_seq_one_letter_code
_entity_poly.pdbx_strand_id
1 'polypeptide(L)'
;MFLTLQTTIASTTIPRLDHFSTLEFDLMGFCFSDKYKTISDFGPGKITLNGGGSGKVKVCNEYSDIFATDTQTIALKVTFGLIMSDYTALYLEYYGRVVPDKNCGGILNLLKIS
;
A
#
# COMPACT_ATOMS: atom_id res chain seq x y z
N MET A 1 41.65 11.62 -30.02
CA MET A 1 40.23 11.99 -29.90
C MET A 1 39.78 11.61 -28.50
N PHE A 2 39.59 12.58 -27.60
CA PHE A 2 39.13 12.33 -26.24
C PHE A 2 37.63 12.57 -26.17
N LEU A 3 36.87 11.55 -25.78
CA LEU A 3 35.45 11.66 -25.50
C LEU A 3 35.30 12.18 -24.06
N THR A 4 34.99 13.46 -23.88
CA THR A 4 34.61 13.98 -22.56
C THR A 4 33.17 13.58 -22.30
N LEU A 5 32.98 12.57 -21.45
CA LEU A 5 31.68 12.23 -20.89
C LEU A 5 31.27 13.38 -19.97
N GLN A 6 30.47 14.30 -20.50
CA GLN A 6 29.87 15.37 -19.71
C GLN A 6 28.80 14.73 -18.82
N THR A 7 29.16 14.40 -17.59
CA THR A 7 28.20 13.93 -16.58
C THR A 7 27.25 15.09 -16.29
N THR A 8 26.02 15.00 -16.79
CA THR A 8 24.95 15.91 -16.39
C THR A 8 24.75 15.74 -14.88
N ILE A 9 24.95 16.84 -14.15
CA ILE A 9 24.70 16.91 -12.71
C ILE A 9 23.23 16.56 -12.49
N ALA A 10 22.96 15.51 -11.73
CA ALA A 10 21.61 15.15 -11.31
C ALA A 10 20.98 16.37 -10.64
N SER A 11 19.79 16.78 -11.11
CA SER A 11 19.01 17.86 -10.49
C SER A 11 18.90 17.62 -8.99
N THR A 12 19.45 18.53 -8.19
CA THR A 12 19.43 18.49 -6.72
C THR A 12 18.10 18.96 -6.13
N THR A 13 17.05 19.03 -6.95
CA THR A 13 15.75 19.49 -6.50
C THR A 13 15.10 18.39 -5.67
N ILE A 14 15.14 18.54 -4.34
CA ILE A 14 14.43 17.67 -3.41
C ILE A 14 12.94 17.74 -3.77
N PRO A 15 12.28 16.60 -4.04
CA PRO A 15 10.85 16.60 -4.35
C PRO A 15 10.06 17.08 -3.13
N ARG A 16 9.14 18.02 -3.36
CA ARG A 16 8.15 18.40 -2.34
C ARG A 16 7.10 17.30 -2.26
N LEU A 17 6.80 16.90 -1.03
CA LEU A 17 5.76 15.91 -0.75
C LEU A 17 4.54 16.67 -0.22
N ASP A 18 3.53 16.80 -1.08
CA ASP A 18 2.24 17.36 -0.71
C ASP A 18 1.25 16.21 -0.47
N HIS A 19 0.45 16.33 0.60
CA HIS A 19 -0.56 15.34 0.90
C HIS A 19 -1.64 15.34 -0.19
N PHE A 20 -1.82 14.19 -0.85
CA PHE A 20 -2.77 14.05 -1.95
C PHE A 20 -4.17 13.65 -1.48
N SER A 21 -4.30 12.60 -0.66
CA SER A 21 -5.60 12.04 -0.29
C SER A 21 -5.50 11.10 0.91
N THR A 22 -6.64 10.87 1.56
CA THR A 22 -6.82 9.85 2.60
C THR A 22 -7.77 8.76 2.10
N LEU A 23 -7.36 7.49 2.23
CA LEU A 23 -8.21 6.32 1.99
C LEU A 23 -8.48 5.63 3.34
N GLU A 24 -9.76 5.36 3.62
CA GLU A 24 -10.21 4.63 4.80
C GLU A 24 -11.08 3.45 4.36
N PHE A 25 -10.79 2.26 4.87
CA PHE A 25 -11.49 1.02 4.52
C PHE A 25 -11.42 0.03 5.69
N ASP A 26 -12.44 -0.84 5.77
CA ASP A 26 -12.52 -1.86 6.81
C ASP A 26 -11.95 -3.19 6.29
N LEU A 27 -11.13 -3.86 7.11
CA LEU A 27 -10.71 -5.24 6.85
C LEU A 27 -11.88 -6.18 7.14
N MET A 28 -12.45 -6.79 6.10
CA MET A 28 -13.58 -7.72 6.24
C MET A 28 -13.12 -9.13 6.58
N GLY A 29 -11.94 -9.51 6.12
CA GLY A 29 -11.36 -10.81 6.42
C GLY A 29 -9.97 -10.95 5.82
N PHE A 30 -9.27 -11.98 6.25
CA PHE A 30 -8.03 -12.41 5.62
C PHE A 30 -7.95 -13.92 5.66
N CYS A 31 -7.23 -14.49 4.70
CA CYS A 31 -6.92 -15.91 4.67
C CYS A 31 -5.45 -16.13 4.35
N PHE A 32 -4.88 -17.18 4.93
CA PHE A 32 -3.55 -17.65 4.55
C PHE A 32 -3.68 -18.53 3.30
N SER A 33 -3.02 -18.12 2.22
CA SER A 33 -2.90 -18.95 1.01
C SER A 33 -1.81 -20.01 1.20
N ASP A 34 -0.75 -19.66 1.93
CA ASP A 34 0.25 -20.58 2.44
C ASP A 34 0.88 -20.02 3.74
N LYS A 35 1.92 -20.68 4.26
CA LYS A 35 2.62 -20.29 5.50
C LYS A 35 3.21 -18.86 5.47
N TYR A 36 3.44 -18.32 4.30
CA TYR A 36 4.10 -17.05 4.05
C TYR A 36 3.23 -16.09 3.24
N LYS A 37 1.99 -16.44 2.89
CA LYS A 37 1.15 -15.62 2.02
C LYS A 37 -0.23 -15.42 2.59
N THR A 38 -0.67 -14.18 2.63
CA THR A 38 -2.02 -13.80 3.02
C THR A 38 -2.73 -13.04 1.91
N ILE A 39 -4.04 -13.27 1.82
CA ILE A 39 -4.95 -12.51 0.99
C ILE A 39 -5.94 -11.85 1.94
N SER A 40 -6.03 -10.53 1.89
CA SER A 40 -6.94 -9.74 2.71
C SER A 40 -8.03 -9.14 1.82
N ASP A 41 -9.27 -9.29 2.26
CA ASP A 41 -10.44 -8.68 1.64
C ASP A 41 -10.82 -7.43 2.43
N PHE A 42 -10.82 -6.30 1.72
CA PHE A 42 -11.21 -5.01 2.27
C PHE A 42 -12.57 -4.61 1.73
N GLY A 43 -13.46 -4.34 2.69
CA GLY A 43 -14.83 -3.96 2.43
C GLY A 43 -14.96 -2.55 1.86
N PRO A 44 -16.20 -2.07 1.71
CA PRO A 44 -16.46 -0.71 1.27
C PRO A 44 -15.73 0.31 2.14
N GLY A 45 -15.26 1.37 1.50
CA GLY A 45 -14.49 2.42 2.15
C GLY A 45 -14.78 3.79 1.54
N LYS A 46 -14.00 4.78 1.94
CA LYS A 46 -14.07 6.14 1.39
C LYS A 46 -12.70 6.68 1.03
N ILE A 47 -12.65 7.52 0.00
CA ILE A 47 -11.50 8.36 -0.32
C ILE A 47 -11.88 9.83 -0.14
N THR A 48 -10.97 10.63 0.42
CA THR A 48 -11.08 12.08 0.51
C THR A 48 -9.86 12.71 -0.14
N LEU A 49 -10.05 13.51 -1.19
CA LEU A 49 -8.97 14.21 -1.90
C LEU A 49 -8.68 15.55 -1.22
N ASN A 50 -7.39 15.89 -1.11
CA ASN A 50 -6.96 17.17 -0.61
C ASN A 50 -7.25 18.25 -1.68
N GLY A 51 -8.11 19.22 -1.37
CA GLY A 51 -8.62 20.20 -2.34
C GLY A 51 -10.09 20.04 -2.73
N GLY A 52 -10.78 19.04 -2.17
CA GLY A 52 -12.20 18.79 -2.41
C GLY A 52 -12.42 17.62 -3.38
N GLY A 53 -13.47 16.85 -3.12
CA GLY A 53 -13.75 15.61 -3.82
C GLY A 53 -13.69 14.42 -2.87
N SER A 54 -14.67 13.54 -2.99
CA SER A 54 -14.76 12.31 -2.21
C SER A 54 -15.30 11.18 -3.08
N GLY A 55 -15.04 9.95 -2.67
CA GLY A 55 -15.49 8.78 -3.40
C GLY A 55 -15.72 7.60 -2.47
N LYS A 56 -16.37 6.57 -3.00
CA LYS A 56 -16.55 5.28 -2.34
C LYS A 56 -15.54 4.29 -2.91
N VAL A 57 -14.90 3.54 -2.02
CA VAL A 57 -14.14 2.34 -2.38
C VAL A 57 -15.17 1.22 -2.52
N LYS A 58 -15.21 0.55 -3.68
CA LYS A 58 -16.19 -0.53 -3.92
C LYS A 58 -15.75 -1.84 -3.29
N VAL A 59 -14.54 -2.28 -3.63
CA VAL A 59 -13.92 -3.53 -3.19
C VAL A 59 -12.41 -3.34 -3.33
N CYS A 60 -11.64 -3.84 -2.38
CA CYS A 60 -10.19 -3.83 -2.42
C CYS A 60 -9.67 -5.22 -2.03
N ASN A 61 -8.70 -5.72 -2.79
CA ASN A 61 -7.99 -6.93 -2.45
C ASN A 61 -6.53 -6.59 -2.18
N GLU A 62 -6.01 -7.12 -1.08
CA GLU A 62 -4.58 -7.12 -0.80
C GLU A 62 -4.03 -8.52 -0.87
N TYR A 63 -2.93 -8.64 -1.59
CA TYR A 63 -2.07 -9.80 -1.59
C TYR A 63 -0.80 -9.40 -0.87
N SER A 64 -0.41 -10.18 0.12
CA SER A 64 0.78 -9.91 0.90
C SER A 64 1.63 -11.16 1.03
N ASP A 65 2.92 -11.00 0.71
CA ASP A 65 3.94 -12.03 0.87
C ASP A 65 4.80 -11.67 2.09
N ILE A 66 4.89 -12.59 3.05
CA ILE A 66 5.68 -12.49 4.27
C ILE A 66 7.05 -13.10 4.00
N PHE A 67 8.06 -12.25 3.88
CA PHE A 67 9.45 -12.65 3.74
C PHE A 67 10.07 -12.79 5.13
N ALA A 68 10.33 -14.04 5.54
CA ALA A 68 11.01 -14.36 6.78
C ALA A 68 12.52 -14.03 6.68
N THR A 69 12.87 -12.76 6.84
CA THR A 69 14.23 -12.28 7.15
C THR A 69 14.35 -11.98 8.65
N ASP A 70 15.53 -11.56 9.11
CA ASP A 70 15.82 -11.14 10.50
C ASP A 70 14.83 -10.07 11.04
N THR A 71 14.14 -9.36 10.13
CA THR A 71 13.17 -8.30 10.42
C THR A 71 11.73 -8.65 10.07
N GLN A 72 11.45 -9.85 9.53
CA GLN A 72 10.13 -10.27 9.00
C GLN A 72 9.44 -9.19 8.16
N THR A 73 9.82 -9.04 6.89
CA THR A 73 9.25 -8.02 6.01
C THR A 73 7.99 -8.52 5.32
N ILE A 74 6.94 -7.72 5.28
CA ILE A 74 5.70 -8.02 4.54
C ILE A 74 5.70 -7.17 3.27
N ALA A 75 5.77 -7.79 2.10
CA ALA A 75 5.52 -7.07 0.84
C ALA A 75 4.01 -7.04 0.59
N LEU A 76 3.52 -5.88 0.16
CA LEU A 76 2.11 -5.61 -0.08
C LEU A 76 1.89 -5.34 -1.56
N LYS A 77 0.84 -5.94 -2.11
CA LYS A 77 0.22 -5.57 -3.37
C LYS A 77 -1.26 -5.36 -3.13
N VAL A 78 -1.73 -4.13 -3.27
CA VAL A 78 -3.12 -3.76 -3.00
C VAL A 78 -3.76 -3.15 -4.23
N THR A 79 -4.95 -3.61 -4.60
CA THR A 79 -5.71 -3.07 -5.73
C THR A 79 -7.06 -2.52 -5.28
N PHE A 80 -7.36 -1.29 -5.70
CA PHE A 80 -8.61 -0.59 -5.33
C PHE A 80 -9.39 -0.18 -6.58
N GLY A 81 -10.69 -0.43 -6.56
CA GLY A 81 -11.66 0.25 -7.43
C GLY A 81 -12.37 1.37 -6.68
N LEU A 82 -12.22 2.60 -7.16
CA LEU A 82 -12.87 3.78 -6.58
C LEU A 82 -13.93 4.32 -7.54
N ILE A 83 -15.08 4.70 -6.99
CA ILE A 83 -16.11 5.49 -7.68
C ILE A 83 -16.22 6.83 -6.97
N MET A 84 -15.86 7.90 -7.67
CA MET A 84 -15.88 9.26 -7.16
C MET A 84 -17.30 9.83 -7.16
N SER A 85 -17.50 10.92 -6.41
CA SER A 85 -18.79 11.61 -6.30
C SER A 85 -19.32 12.16 -7.63
N ASP A 86 -18.45 12.43 -8.59
CA ASP A 86 -18.77 12.86 -9.95
C ASP A 86 -18.97 11.67 -10.92
N TYR A 87 -19.10 10.45 -10.39
CA TYR A 87 -19.23 9.19 -11.11
C TYR A 87 -18.00 8.77 -11.93
N THR A 88 -16.87 9.45 -11.80
CA THR A 88 -15.61 8.98 -12.39
C THR A 88 -15.12 7.73 -11.65
N ALA A 89 -14.48 6.82 -12.40
CA ALA A 89 -13.89 5.60 -11.85
C ALA A 89 -12.37 5.72 -11.84
N LEU A 90 -11.74 5.41 -10.70
CA LEU A 90 -10.29 5.35 -10.56
C LEU A 90 -9.88 3.92 -10.18
N TYR A 91 -8.78 3.46 -10.77
CA TYR A 91 -8.15 2.22 -10.41
C TYR A 91 -6.78 2.51 -9.81
N LEU A 92 -6.54 2.05 -8.59
CA LEU A 92 -5.29 2.23 -7.88
C LEU A 92 -4.62 0.88 -7.66
N GLU A 93 -3.32 0.84 -7.91
CA GLU A 93 -2.48 -0.29 -7.55
C GLU A 93 -1.34 0.24 -6.67
N TYR A 94 -1.22 -0.32 -5.48
CA TYR A 94 -0.20 0.02 -4.51
C TYR A 94 0.75 -1.16 -4.33
N TYR A 95 2.05 -0.87 -4.41
CA TYR A 95 3.11 -1.80 -4.09
C TYR A 95 3.92 -1.23 -2.93
N GLY A 96 4.02 -1.99 -1.84
CA GLY A 96 4.61 -1.52 -0.60
C GLY A 96 5.36 -2.59 0.15
N ARG A 97 6.00 -2.15 1.24
CA ARG A 97 6.56 -3.04 2.24
C ARG A 97 6.28 -2.52 3.64
N VAL A 98 5.89 -3.40 4.54
CA VAL A 98 5.79 -3.14 5.96
C VAL A 98 6.93 -3.88 6.64
N VAL A 99 7.73 -3.14 7.41
CA VAL A 99 8.77 -3.70 8.27
C VAL A 99 8.28 -3.51 9.69
N PRO A 100 7.79 -4.58 10.35
CA PRO A 100 7.36 -4.50 11.74
C PRO A 100 8.53 -4.04 12.62
N ASP A 101 8.28 -3.07 13.48
CA ASP A 101 9.24 -2.77 14.54
C ASP A 101 9.34 -3.98 15.50
N LYS A 102 10.48 -4.15 16.15
CA LYS A 102 10.75 -5.23 17.12
C LYS A 102 9.70 -5.29 18.25
N ASN A 103 8.99 -4.20 18.50
CA ASN A 103 7.91 -4.08 19.49
C ASN A 103 6.51 -4.50 18.98
N CYS A 104 6.33 -4.77 17.69
CA CYS A 104 5.05 -5.21 17.11
C CYS A 104 4.73 -6.70 17.34
N GLY A 105 5.55 -7.43 18.11
CA GLY A 105 5.41 -8.86 18.37
C GLY A 105 4.06 -9.29 18.99
N GLY A 106 3.26 -8.37 19.51
CA GLY A 106 1.91 -8.65 20.02
C GLY A 106 0.88 -9.02 18.95
N ILE A 107 0.91 -8.38 17.78
CA ILE A 107 -0.08 -8.61 16.70
C ILE A 107 0.19 -9.94 15.99
N LEU A 108 1.47 -10.29 15.80
CA LEU A 108 1.85 -11.57 15.18
C LEU A 108 1.59 -12.79 16.08
N ASN A 109 1.55 -12.59 17.40
CA ASN A 109 1.16 -13.66 18.33
C ASN A 109 -0.35 -13.93 18.30
N LEU A 110 -1.19 -12.96 17.93
CA LEU A 110 -2.62 -13.18 17.66
C LEU A 110 -2.84 -14.00 16.39
N LEU A 111 -2.01 -13.79 15.35
CA LEU A 111 -2.05 -14.56 14.09
C LEU A 111 -1.48 -15.98 14.21
N LYS A 112 -0.74 -16.30 15.28
CA LYS A 112 -0.29 -17.67 15.60
C LYS A 112 -1.34 -18.52 16.29
N ILE A 113 -2.44 -17.94 16.77
CA ILE A 113 -3.48 -18.60 17.60
C ILE A 113 -4.76 -18.88 16.79
N SER A 114 -4.80 -18.60 15.49
CA SER A 114 -5.89 -19.00 14.57
C SER A 114 -5.51 -20.23 13.75
#